data_AF-A0AAU9TPC2-F1
#
_entry.id   AF-A0AAU9TPC2-F1
#
_cell.length_a   1.000
_cell.length_b   1.000
_cell.length_c   1.000
_cell.angle_alpha   90.00
_cell.angle_beta   90.00
_cell.angle_gamma   90.00
#
_symmetry.space_group_name_H-M   'P 1'
#
loop_
_entity.id
_entity.type
_entity.pdbx_description
1 polymer ?
#
loop_
_entity_poly.entity_id
_entity_poly.type
_entity_poly.pdbx_seq_one_letter_code
_entity_poly.pdbx_strand_id
1 'polypeptide(L)'
;MIKGIRANYIQPVAYYFTSNMNETDSKIIKTDIIKLIQDTGLKILCTVCDQSTVNVGAINDLLREEKARYQRRGMECKKDVFLVQGQEIIQIYDVPHQLKGLTNNLLMKDMTYKDFNNKGKEKVFKWHYLQQLYAADKSFGELR
;
A
#
# COMPACT_ATOMS: atom_id res chain seq x y z
N MET A 1 9.16 12.34 2.30
CA MET A 1 9.51 12.71 3.70
C MET A 1 10.01 11.47 4.41
N ILE A 2 10.83 11.63 5.44
CA ILE A 2 11.20 10.55 6.36
C ILE A 2 10.44 10.71 7.67
N LYS A 3 10.08 9.59 8.29
CA LYS A 3 9.41 9.54 9.60
C LYS A 3 10.17 8.57 10.49
N GLY A 4 10.49 8.99 11.70
CA GLY A 4 11.07 8.12 12.70
C GLY A 4 10.05 7.05 13.15
N ILE A 5 10.49 5.79 13.16
CA ILE A 5 9.66 4.68 13.65
C ILE A 5 9.68 4.63 15.18
N ARG A 6 10.87 4.80 15.77
CA ARG A 6 11.05 4.81 17.24
C ARG A 6 10.98 6.22 17.83
N ALA A 7 11.44 7.21 17.08
CA ALA A 7 11.45 8.60 17.50
C ALA A 7 10.34 9.35 16.76
N ASN A 8 9.59 10.20 17.47
CA ASN A 8 8.48 10.96 16.89
C ASN A 8 9.00 12.20 16.14
N TYR A 9 9.59 12.01 14.96
CA TYR A 9 10.02 13.09 14.08
C TYR A 9 9.60 12.84 12.64
N ILE A 10 9.43 13.93 11.90
CA ILE A 10 9.12 13.94 10.47
C ILE A 10 9.97 15.01 9.81
N GLN A 11 10.61 14.70 8.68
CA GLN A 11 11.40 15.66 7.93
C GLN A 11 11.12 15.53 6.42
N PRO A 12 10.81 16.63 5.71
CA PRO A 12 10.81 16.64 4.25
C PRO A 12 12.26 16.52 3.76
N VAL A 13 12.51 15.57 2.85
CA VAL A 13 13.86 15.25 2.33
C VAL A 13 13.99 15.48 0.83
N ALA A 14 12.85 15.64 0.14
CA ALA A 14 12.82 15.82 -1.29
C ALA A 14 11.54 16.56 -1.67
N TYR A 15 11.65 17.45 -2.65
CA TYR A 15 10.57 18.25 -3.19
C TYR A 15 10.84 18.46 -4.68
N TYR A 16 9.83 18.24 -5.52
CA TYR A 16 9.96 18.31 -6.97
C TYR A 16 8.73 19.01 -7.57
N PHE A 17 8.96 19.81 -8.59
CA PHE A 17 7.92 20.26 -9.50
C PHE A 17 7.86 19.29 -10.68
N THR A 18 6.72 18.62 -10.85
CA THR A 18 6.54 17.61 -11.90
C THR A 18 5.29 17.93 -12.71
N SER A 19 5.41 18.04 -14.02
CA SER A 19 4.28 18.23 -14.93
C SER A 19 3.61 16.89 -15.26
N ASN A 20 4.40 15.87 -15.59
CA ASN A 20 3.97 14.49 -15.79
C ASN A 20 5.06 13.54 -15.26
N MET A 21 4.74 12.75 -14.23
CA MET A 21 5.64 11.74 -13.69
C MET A 21 5.29 10.37 -14.29
N ASN A 22 6.27 9.64 -14.82
CA ASN A 22 6.08 8.24 -15.23
C ASN A 22 6.65 7.26 -14.19
N GLU A 23 6.37 5.97 -14.36
CA GLU A 23 6.78 4.91 -13.44
C GLU A 23 8.31 4.77 -13.32
N THR A 24 9.04 4.95 -14.41
CA THR A 24 10.51 4.87 -14.45
C THR A 24 11.15 5.99 -13.65
N ASP A 25 10.71 7.23 -13.87
CA ASP A 25 11.21 8.40 -13.15
C ASP A 25 10.90 8.29 -11.66
N SER A 26 9.67 7.88 -11.33
CA SER A 26 9.24 7.64 -9.94
C SER A 26 10.11 6.60 -9.25
N LYS A 27 10.46 5.51 -9.94
CA LYS A 27 11.35 4.47 -9.44
C LYS A 27 12.77 5.02 -9.19
N ILE A 28 13.35 5.72 -10.17
CA ILE A 28 14.70 6.29 -10.05
C ILE A 28 14.77 7.23 -8.84
N ILE A 29 13.84 8.19 -8.77
CA ILE A 29 13.76 9.17 -7.68
C ILE A 29 13.65 8.47 -6.32
N LYS A 30 12.77 7.47 -6.18
CA LYS A 30 12.64 6.72 -4.92
C LYS A 30 13.96 6.05 -4.55
N THR A 31 14.60 5.33 -5.49
CA THR A 31 15.85 4.62 -5.20
C THR A 31 16.99 5.58 -4.85
N ASP A 32 17.09 6.73 -5.50
CA ASP A 32 18.15 7.68 -5.26
C ASP A 32 17.98 8.41 -3.92
N ILE A 33 16.75 8.82 -3.58
CA ILE A 33 16.45 9.37 -2.25
C ILE A 33 16.79 8.35 -1.16
N ILE A 34 16.42 7.08 -1.34
CA ILE A 34 16.73 6.03 -0.37
C ILE A 34 18.26 5.91 -0.17
N LYS A 35 19.04 5.88 -1.26
CA LYS A 35 20.51 5.83 -1.19
C LYS A 35 21.06 7.02 -0.41
N LEU A 36 20.67 8.24 -0.79
CA LEU A 36 21.13 9.47 -0.14
C LEU A 36 20.81 9.50 1.35
N ILE A 37 19.63 9.03 1.76
CA ILE A 37 19.27 8.95 3.18
C ILE A 37 20.14 7.89 3.88
N GLN A 38 20.35 6.74 3.27
CA GLN A 38 21.16 5.67 3.86
C GLN A 38 22.62 6.07 4.03
N ASP A 39 23.16 6.88 3.11
CA ASP A 39 24.52 7.42 3.19
C ASP A 39 24.71 8.34 4.42
N THR A 40 23.64 8.89 4.99
CA THR A 40 23.70 9.65 6.26
C THR A 40 23.80 8.77 7.51
N GLY A 41 23.71 7.44 7.36
CA GLY A 41 23.66 6.46 8.45
C GLY A 41 22.25 6.12 8.95
N LEU A 42 21.21 6.77 8.41
CA LEU A 42 19.82 6.41 8.68
C LEU A 42 19.45 5.11 7.94
N LYS A 43 18.70 4.22 8.60
CA LYS A 43 18.24 2.97 7.99
C LYS A 43 16.79 3.09 7.53
N ILE A 44 16.56 2.98 6.23
CA ILE A 44 15.20 2.90 5.67
C ILE A 44 14.72 1.45 5.79
N LEU A 45 13.61 1.24 6.51
CA LEU A 45 13.00 -0.08 6.69
C LEU A 45 11.81 -0.31 5.77
N CYS A 46 11.06 0.76 5.48
CA CYS A 46 9.90 0.69 4.62
C CYS A 46 9.67 2.00 3.87
N THR A 47 8.88 1.89 2.81
CA THR A 47 8.38 3.02 2.04
C THR A 47 6.85 2.99 2.03
N VAL A 48 6.23 4.17 2.00
CA VAL A 48 4.77 4.33 1.98
C VAL A 48 4.39 5.20 0.80
N CYS A 49 3.41 4.76 -0.01
CA CYS A 49 2.83 5.57 -1.08
C CYS A 49 1.36 5.25 -1.32
N ASP A 50 0.68 6.09 -2.09
CA ASP A 50 -0.66 5.78 -2.61
C ASP A 50 -0.62 4.66 -3.68
N GLN A 51 -1.81 4.29 -4.17
CA GLN A 51 -1.99 3.30 -5.24
C GLN A 51 -2.21 3.93 -6.62
N SER A 52 -1.64 5.11 -6.89
CA SER A 52 -1.63 5.65 -8.25
C SER A 52 -0.91 4.69 -9.21
N THR A 53 -1.32 4.68 -10.47
CA THR A 53 -0.77 3.79 -11.51
C THR A 53 0.75 3.91 -11.62
N VAL A 54 1.26 5.14 -11.54
CA VAL A 54 2.70 5.46 -11.56
C VAL A 54 3.46 4.84 -10.39
N ASN A 55 2.92 4.95 -9.16
CA ASN A 55 3.55 4.35 -7.99
C ASN A 55 3.50 2.82 -8.04
N VAL A 56 2.36 2.24 -8.42
CA VAL A 56 2.19 0.79 -8.54
C VAL A 56 3.15 0.21 -9.59
N GLY A 57 3.30 0.86 -10.75
CA GLY A 57 4.24 0.47 -11.79
C GLY A 57 5.69 0.48 -11.28
N ALA A 58 6.12 1.59 -10.67
CA ALA A 58 7.46 1.75 -10.11
C ALA A 58 7.81 0.65 -9.07
N ILE A 59 6.87 0.34 -8.19
CA ILE A 59 7.05 -0.71 -7.16
C ILE A 59 7.07 -2.10 -7.78
N ASN A 60 6.15 -2.41 -8.69
CA ASN A 60 6.13 -3.71 -9.35
C ASN A 60 7.42 -3.99 -10.11
N ASP A 61 8.00 -2.95 -10.71
CA ASP A 61 9.29 -3.01 -11.38
C ASP A 61 10.44 -3.33 -10.41
N LEU A 62 10.48 -2.68 -9.24
CA LEU A 62 11.46 -2.97 -8.19
C LEU A 62 11.33 -4.42 -7.67
N LEU A 63 10.09 -4.85 -7.39
CA LEU A 63 9.83 -6.21 -6.91
C LEU A 63 10.15 -7.27 -7.98
N ARG A 64 9.93 -6.97 -9.26
CA ARG A 64 10.28 -7.86 -10.38
C ARG A 64 11.80 -8.02 -10.50
N GLU A 65 12.55 -6.93 -10.41
CA GLU A 65 14.01 -6.98 -10.43
C GLU A 65 14.58 -7.80 -9.28
N GLU A 66 14.00 -7.67 -8.09
CA GLU A 66 14.44 -8.42 -6.93
C GLU A 66 14.07 -9.89 -7.01
N LYS A 67 12.86 -10.24 -7.47
CA LYS A 67 12.52 -11.63 -7.78
C LYS A 67 13.52 -12.27 -8.74
N ALA A 68 13.92 -11.56 -9.81
CA ALA A 68 14.92 -12.04 -10.75
C ALA A 68 16.30 -12.24 -10.10
N ARG A 69 16.70 -11.35 -9.17
CA ARG A 69 17.96 -11.50 -8.41
C ARG A 69 17.95 -12.73 -7.50
N TYR A 70 16.87 -12.95 -6.75
CA TYR A 70 16.72 -14.13 -5.89
C TYR A 70 16.72 -15.43 -6.69
N GLN A 71 16.01 -15.47 -7.82
CA GLN A 71 15.99 -16.62 -8.73
C GLN A 71 17.39 -16.97 -9.25
N ARG A 72 18.19 -15.99 -9.68
CA ARG A 72 19.58 -16.22 -10.12
C ARG A 72 20.49 -16.76 -9.01
N ARG A 73 20.15 -16.51 -7.75
CA ARG A 73 20.89 -16.99 -6.57
C ARG A 73 20.35 -18.32 -6.02
N GLY A 74 19.29 -18.88 -6.62
CA GLY A 74 18.64 -20.10 -6.13
C GLY A 74 17.97 -19.91 -4.75
N MET A 75 17.59 -18.68 -4.41
CA MET A 75 17.00 -18.34 -3.11
C MET A 75 15.51 -18.05 -3.23
N GLU A 76 14.75 -18.31 -2.16
CA GLU A 76 13.35 -17.94 -2.07
C GLU A 76 13.19 -16.43 -1.88
N CYS A 77 12.35 -15.80 -2.70
CA CYS A 77 12.11 -14.36 -2.65
C CYS A 77 11.09 -14.02 -1.57
N LYS A 78 11.45 -13.10 -0.66
CA LYS A 78 10.48 -12.54 0.29
C LYS A 78 9.47 -11.67 -0.46
N LYS A 79 8.19 -11.88 -0.16
CA LYS A 79 7.10 -11.10 -0.77
C LYS A 79 7.19 -9.63 -0.35
N ASP A 80 6.95 -8.73 -1.30
CA ASP A 80 6.82 -7.28 -1.08
C ASP A 80 8.08 -6.58 -0.51
N VAL A 81 9.25 -7.19 -0.70
CA VAL A 81 10.56 -6.64 -0.32
C VAL A 81 11.40 -6.34 -1.55
N PHE A 82 12.07 -5.19 -1.55
CA PHE A 82 13.12 -4.87 -2.52
C PHE A 82 14.42 -4.41 -1.84
N LEU A 83 15.56 -4.47 -2.55
CA LEU A 83 16.87 -4.11 -1.99
C LEU A 83 17.42 -2.81 -2.56
N VAL A 84 17.91 -1.94 -1.68
CA VAL A 84 18.68 -0.73 -2.03
C VAL A 84 19.94 -0.67 -1.16
N GLN A 85 21.13 -0.63 -1.79
CA GLN A 85 22.44 -0.72 -1.10
C GLN A 85 22.55 -1.91 -0.12
N GLY A 86 21.97 -3.05 -0.47
CA GLY A 86 22.01 -4.26 0.36
C GLY A 86 21.04 -4.25 1.55
N GLN A 87 20.27 -3.17 1.77
CA GLN A 87 19.23 -3.09 2.78
C GLN A 87 17.89 -3.56 2.19
N GLU A 88 17.23 -4.50 2.87
CA GLU A 88 15.85 -4.90 2.55
C GLU A 88 14.87 -3.80 2.96
N ILE A 89 13.96 -3.45 2.05
CA ILE A 89 12.95 -2.40 2.21
C ILE A 89 11.57 -2.97 1.87
N ILE A 90 10.63 -2.79 2.78
CA ILE A 90 9.24 -3.22 2.61
C ILE A 90 8.44 -2.10 1.95
N GLN A 91 7.66 -2.42 0.91
CA GLN A 91 6.67 -1.48 0.38
C GLN A 91 5.33 -1.60 1.12
N ILE A 92 4.76 -0.46 1.53
CA ILE A 92 3.44 -0.36 2.14
C ILE A 92 2.58 0.62 1.36
N TYR A 93 1.32 0.28 1.09
CA TYR A 93 0.37 1.24 0.52
C TYR A 93 -0.39 1.97 1.62
N ASP A 94 -0.79 3.21 1.35
CA ASP A 94 -1.52 4.02 2.32
C ASP A 94 -2.90 3.41 2.65
N VAL A 95 -3.04 2.93 3.89
CA VAL A 95 -4.21 2.18 4.37
C VAL A 95 -5.50 3.02 4.31
N PRO A 96 -5.53 4.28 4.78
CA PRO A 96 -6.67 5.18 4.56
C PRO A 96 -7.19 5.22 3.13
N HIS A 97 -6.31 5.30 2.13
CA HIS A 97 -6.72 5.32 0.72
C HIS A 97 -7.32 3.98 0.28
N GLN A 98 -6.78 2.85 0.78
CA GLN A 98 -7.36 1.53 0.52
C GLN A 98 -8.76 1.37 1.12
N LEU A 99 -8.96 1.83 2.36
CA LEU A 99 -10.28 1.79 3.01
C LEU A 99 -11.30 2.64 2.25
N LYS A 100 -10.91 3.84 1.82
CA LYS A 100 -11.75 4.68 0.96
C LYS A 100 -12.07 4.00 -0.38
N GLY A 101 -11.09 3.32 -0.98
CA GLY A 101 -11.29 2.55 -2.20
C GLY A 101 -12.31 1.42 -2.02
N LEU A 102 -12.26 0.72 -0.89
CA LEU A 102 -13.21 -0.33 -0.53
C LEU A 102 -14.63 0.23 -0.42
N THR A 103 -14.81 1.33 0.32
CA THR A 103 -16.13 1.96 0.50
C THR A 103 -16.69 2.51 -0.81
N ASN A 104 -15.86 3.16 -1.62
CA ASN A 104 -16.26 3.68 -2.93
C ASN A 104 -16.70 2.57 -3.88
N ASN A 105 -15.99 1.44 -3.89
CA ASN A 105 -16.39 0.29 -4.70
C ASN A 105 -17.70 -0.30 -4.18
N LEU A 106 -17.89 -0.44 -2.86
CA LEU A 106 -19.11 -0.99 -2.29
C LEU A 106 -20.34 -0.11 -2.58
N LEU A 107 -20.18 1.21 -2.66
CA LEU A 107 -21.27 2.12 -3.03
C LEU A 107 -21.80 1.86 -4.44
N MET A 108 -20.92 1.47 -5.37
CA MET A 108 -21.24 1.35 -6.80
C MET A 108 -21.37 -0.10 -7.27
N LYS A 109 -20.89 -1.06 -6.47
CA LYS A 109 -20.74 -2.48 -6.84
C LYS A 109 -21.03 -3.37 -5.64
N ASP A 110 -21.43 -4.59 -5.94
CA ASP A 110 -21.56 -5.65 -4.95
C ASP A 110 -20.18 -6.27 -4.66
N MET A 111 -19.90 -6.54 -3.38
CA MET A 111 -18.67 -7.18 -2.94
C MET A 111 -18.92 -8.68 -2.77
N THR A 112 -18.12 -9.53 -3.42
CA THR A 112 -18.10 -10.97 -3.15
C THR A 112 -16.99 -11.32 -2.16
N TYR A 113 -17.30 -12.20 -1.22
CA TYR A 113 -16.32 -12.68 -0.24
C TYR A 113 -16.56 -14.16 0.09
N LYS A 114 -15.49 -14.84 0.54
CA LYS A 114 -15.58 -16.22 1.03
C LYS A 114 -15.81 -16.21 2.53
N ASP A 115 -16.91 -16.81 2.96
CA ASP A 115 -17.23 -16.96 4.37
C ASP A 115 -16.49 -18.16 4.96
N PHE A 116 -15.40 -17.90 5.67
CA PHE A 116 -14.59 -18.93 6.32
C PHE A 116 -15.36 -19.66 7.44
N ASN A 117 -16.36 -19.02 8.05
CA ASN A 117 -17.21 -19.65 9.05
C ASN A 117 -18.25 -20.60 8.42
N ASN A 118 -18.48 -20.48 7.11
CA ASN A 118 -19.40 -21.31 6.35
C ASN A 118 -18.70 -22.08 5.22
N LYS A 119 -17.63 -22.81 5.58
CA LYS A 119 -16.89 -23.70 4.66
C LYS A 119 -16.40 -23.00 3.38
N GLY A 120 -16.11 -21.70 3.45
CA GLY A 120 -15.62 -20.92 2.32
C GLY A 120 -16.68 -20.65 1.24
N LYS A 121 -17.98 -20.78 1.55
CA LYS A 121 -19.05 -20.42 0.62
C LYS A 121 -18.92 -18.96 0.20
N GLU A 122 -19.13 -18.70 -1.08
CA GLU A 122 -19.18 -17.35 -1.62
C GLU A 122 -20.47 -16.67 -1.19
N LYS A 123 -20.32 -15.45 -0.67
CA LYS A 123 -21.42 -14.58 -0.25
C LYS A 123 -21.25 -13.22 -0.88
N VAL A 124 -22.38 -12.51 -0.99
CA VAL A 124 -22.44 -11.15 -1.52
C VAL A 124 -22.74 -10.19 -0.38
N PHE A 125 -22.02 -9.07 -0.36
CA PHE A 125 -22.28 -7.94 0.51
C PHE A 125 -22.59 -6.72 -0.34
N LYS A 126 -23.72 -6.05 -0.04
CA LYS A 126 -24.24 -4.92 -0.81
C LYS A 126 -24.35 -3.70 0.07
N TRP A 127 -24.16 -2.52 -0.51
CA TRP A 127 -24.41 -1.25 0.18
C TRP A 127 -25.82 -1.18 0.78
N HIS A 128 -26.81 -1.73 0.07
CA HIS A 128 -28.20 -1.77 0.53
C HIS A 128 -28.39 -2.46 1.89
N TYR A 129 -27.56 -3.44 2.25
CA TYR A 129 -27.64 -4.10 3.56
C TYR A 129 -27.27 -3.14 4.70
N LEU A 130 -26.33 -2.22 4.48
CA LEU A 130 -26.00 -1.17 5.46
C LEU A 130 -27.14 -0.16 5.59
N GLN A 131 -27.82 0.17 4.48
CA GLN A 131 -29.00 1.05 4.52
C GLN A 131 -30.17 0.40 5.27
N GLN A 132 -30.41 -0.89 5.06
CA GLN A 132 -31.42 -1.65 5.81
C GLN A 132 -31.09 -1.68 7.31
N LEU A 133 -29.84 -1.95 7.67
CA LEU A 133 -29.39 -1.94 9.06
C LEU A 133 -29.61 -0.57 9.70
N TYR A 134 -29.23 0.51 9.01
CA TYR A 134 -29.44 1.88 9.48
C TYR A 134 -30.94 2.23 9.65
N ALA A 135 -31.77 1.82 8.70
CA ALA A 135 -33.22 2.04 8.77
C ALA A 135 -33.86 1.26 9.92
N ALA A 136 -33.44 0.01 10.13
CA ALA A 136 -33.87 -0.80 11.25
C ALA A 136 -33.47 -0.15 12.58
N ASP A 137 -32.18 0.18 12.76
CA ASP A 137 -31.65 0.84 13.95
C ASP A 137 -32.42 2.14 14.28
N LYS A 138 -32.65 2.99 13.26
CA LYS A 138 -33.45 4.21 13.40
C LYS A 138 -34.91 3.93 13.81
N SER A 139 -35.50 2.85 13.33
CA SER A 139 -36.90 2.48 13.61
C SER A 139 -37.11 1.92 15.03
N PHE A 140 -36.08 1.34 15.64
CA PHE A 140 -36.15 0.81 17.00
C PHE A 140 -36.04 1.90 18.09
N GLY A 141 -35.82 3.17 17.71
CA GLY A 141 -35.47 4.24 18.65
C GLY A 141 -34.07 4.02 19.20
N GLU A 142 -33.34 5.08 19.53
CA GLU A 142 -31.96 5.00 20.03
C GLU A 142 -31.78 3.81 21.00
N LEU A 143 -31.09 2.74 20.56
CA LEU A 143 -30.47 1.78 21.47
C LEU A 143 -29.30 2.51 22.14
N ARG A 144 -29.65 3.40 23.06
CA ARG A 144 -28.79 3.93 24.11
C ARG A 144 -29.09 3.23 25.41
#